data_AF-A0A6P8MGT9-F1
#
_entry.id   AF-A0A6P8MGT9-F1
#
_cell.length_a   1.000
_cell.length_b   1.000
_cell.length_c   1.000
_cell.angle_alpha   90.00
_cell.angle_beta   90.00
_cell.angle_gamma   90.00
#
_symmetry.space_group_name_H-M   'P 1'
#
loop_
_entity.id
_entity.type
_entity.pdbx_description
1 polymer ?
#
loop_
_entity_poly.entity_id
_entity_poly.type
_entity_poly.pdbx_seq_one_letter_code
_entity_poly.pdbx_strand_id
1 'polypeptide(L)'
;MMTPIFVISVFLFALTCPCNAQADQSDYIRCQSNTECQPGYCCTIGAMRYSIPQCKAMQKEGEICRPGNVSTLNVTLGYPDGSVLTLKDVYYILCPCADGLSCDIKEGVCNKLSE
;
A
#
# COMPACT_ATOMS: atom_id res chain seq x y z
N MET A 1 5.77 -0.83 63.62
CA MET A 1 5.05 0.29 62.96
C MET A 1 6.09 1.08 62.15
N MET A 2 6.25 0.76 60.86
CA MET A 2 7.04 1.54 59.89
C MET A 2 6.54 1.12 58.50
N THR A 3 5.90 2.04 57.80
CA THR A 3 5.41 1.91 56.42
C THR A 3 6.44 2.61 55.47
N PRO A 4 6.21 2.72 54.15
CA PRO A 4 6.70 1.75 53.16
C PRO A 4 7.09 2.44 51.82
N ILE A 5 8.36 2.75 51.50
CA ILE A 5 8.62 3.66 50.33
C ILE A 5 9.71 3.20 49.36
N PHE A 6 10.55 2.21 49.67
CA PHE A 6 11.77 1.96 48.88
C PHE A 6 11.74 0.79 47.88
N VAL A 7 10.57 0.28 47.49
CA VAL A 7 10.49 -0.86 46.53
C VAL A 7 9.77 -0.54 45.22
N ILE A 8 9.23 0.69 45.06
CA ILE A 8 8.46 1.06 43.86
C ILE A 8 9.34 1.71 42.77
N SER A 9 10.66 1.80 42.97
CA SER A 9 11.52 2.66 42.13
C SER A 9 12.27 1.96 40.97
N VAL A 10 12.05 0.67 40.66
CA VAL A 10 12.91 -0.06 39.70
C VAL A 10 12.21 -0.70 38.49
N PHE A 11 10.88 -0.65 38.37
CA PHE A 11 10.20 -1.19 37.16
C PHE A 11 9.33 -0.17 36.42
N LEU A 12 9.82 1.07 36.30
CA LEU A 12 9.28 2.12 35.42
C LEU A 12 10.21 2.42 34.22
N PHE A 13 10.91 1.41 33.70
CA PHE A 13 11.78 1.53 32.53
C PHE A 13 11.51 0.46 31.45
N ALA A 14 10.24 0.11 31.22
CA ALA A 14 9.83 -0.80 30.16
C ALA A 14 8.74 -0.24 29.23
N LEU A 15 8.67 1.09 29.09
CA LEU A 15 7.88 1.78 28.07
C LEU A 15 8.77 2.48 27.05
N THR A 16 9.91 1.90 26.70
CA THR A 16 10.61 2.28 25.48
C THR A 16 9.83 1.65 24.32
N CYS A 17 8.86 2.39 23.80
CA CYS A 17 8.32 2.14 22.47
C CYS A 17 9.51 2.19 21.52
N PRO A 18 9.95 1.10 20.88
CA PRO A 18 10.89 1.24 19.79
C PRO A 18 10.09 1.93 18.69
N CYS A 19 10.17 3.26 18.65
CA CYS A 19 9.91 4.01 17.44
C CYS A 19 10.98 3.48 16.48
N ASN A 20 10.64 2.44 15.73
CA ASN A 20 11.48 1.98 14.63
C ASN A 20 11.75 3.24 13.83
N ALA A 21 13.00 3.72 13.88
CA ALA A 21 13.47 4.73 12.96
C ALA A 21 13.43 4.07 11.58
N GLN A 22 12.25 4.15 10.95
CA GLN A 22 12.07 3.74 9.58
C GLN A 22 12.94 4.72 8.79
N ALA A 23 14.06 4.18 8.30
CA ALA A 23 15.02 4.89 7.51
C ALA A 23 14.30 5.68 6.44
N ASP A 24 14.48 7.01 6.49
CA ASP A 24 14.28 8.02 5.44
C ASP A 24 13.58 7.50 4.18
N GLN A 25 12.32 7.09 4.32
CA GLN A 25 11.50 6.75 3.18
C GLN A 25 10.97 8.09 2.70
N SER A 26 11.64 8.62 1.67
CA SER A 26 11.38 9.95 1.13
C SER A 26 9.89 10.28 1.16
N ASP A 27 9.52 11.39 1.82
CA ASP A 27 8.15 11.77 2.19
C ASP A 27 7.12 11.73 1.03
N TYR A 28 7.60 11.63 -0.20
CA TYR A 28 6.77 11.52 -1.39
C TYR A 28 6.34 10.08 -1.73
N ILE A 29 7.05 9.02 -1.32
CA ILE A 29 6.71 7.62 -1.64
C ILE A 29 5.57 7.14 -0.75
N ARG A 30 4.39 6.84 -1.33
CA ARG A 30 3.20 6.48 -0.56
C ARG A 30 2.96 4.98 -0.38
N CYS A 31 3.54 4.12 -1.22
CA CYS A 31 3.53 2.65 -1.06
C CYS A 31 4.62 1.99 -1.91
N GLN A 32 5.15 0.84 -1.49
CA GLN A 32 6.03 -0.02 -2.30
C GLN A 32 5.39 -1.36 -2.66
N SER A 33 4.33 -1.74 -1.95
CA SER A 33 3.59 -2.99 -2.15
C SER A 33 2.10 -2.83 -1.82
N ASN A 34 1.27 -3.74 -2.32
CA ASN A 34 -0.17 -3.75 -1.99
C ASN A 34 -0.46 -3.92 -0.49
N THR A 35 0.42 -4.61 0.25
CA THR A 35 0.23 -4.87 1.69
C THR A 35 0.39 -3.64 2.56
N GLU A 36 0.91 -2.54 2.03
CA GLU A 36 1.01 -1.25 2.74
C GLU A 36 -0.28 -0.42 2.66
N CYS A 37 -1.21 -0.78 1.75
CA CYS A 37 -2.45 -0.06 1.58
C CYS A 37 -3.56 -0.62 2.50
N GLN A 38 -4.50 0.25 2.89
CA GLN A 38 -5.68 -0.15 3.66
C GLN A 38 -6.59 -1.10 2.88
N PRO A 39 -7.44 -1.90 3.55
CA PRO A 39 -8.44 -2.72 2.88
C PRO A 39 -9.30 -1.91 1.88
N GLY A 40 -9.57 -2.47 0.71
CA GLY A 40 -10.27 -1.78 -0.39
C GLY A 40 -9.40 -0.82 -1.20
N TYR A 41 -8.09 -0.76 -0.93
CA TYR A 41 -7.11 0.00 -1.70
C TYR A 41 -6.02 -0.92 -2.25
N CYS A 42 -5.36 -0.49 -3.32
CA CYS A 42 -4.19 -1.15 -3.88
C CYS A 42 -3.07 -0.14 -4.15
N CYS A 43 -1.83 -0.61 -4.20
CA CYS A 43 -0.69 0.21 -4.58
C CYS A 43 -0.59 0.26 -6.11
N THR A 44 -0.58 1.47 -6.67
CA THR A 44 -0.50 1.69 -8.12
C THR A 44 0.72 2.50 -8.51
N ILE A 45 1.28 2.21 -9.68
CA ILE A 45 2.28 3.06 -10.34
C ILE A 45 1.74 3.59 -11.68
N GLY A 46 2.01 4.85 -11.98
CA GLY A 46 1.54 5.51 -13.20
C GLY A 46 2.39 5.20 -14.44
N ALA A 47 1.90 5.58 -15.61
CA ALA A 47 2.62 5.44 -16.88
C ALA A 47 3.71 6.51 -17.11
N MET A 48 3.66 7.60 -16.36
CA MET A 48 4.59 8.72 -16.53
C MET A 48 5.96 8.37 -15.96
N ARG A 49 7.02 8.90 -16.60
CA ARG A 49 8.38 8.82 -16.07
C ARG A 49 8.45 9.48 -14.70
N TYR A 50 9.16 8.84 -13.77
CA TYR A 50 9.27 9.29 -12.38
C TYR A 50 7.92 9.38 -11.67
N SER A 51 6.93 8.58 -12.11
CA SER A 51 5.70 8.45 -11.37
C SER A 51 5.98 7.93 -9.95
N ILE A 52 5.20 8.43 -9.01
CA ILE A 52 5.32 8.09 -7.60
C ILE A 52 4.19 7.09 -7.30
N PRO A 53 4.48 5.94 -6.69
CA PRO A 53 3.47 4.96 -6.37
C PRO A 53 2.50 5.48 -5.29
N GLN A 54 1.22 5.12 -5.41
CA GLN A 54 0.15 5.60 -4.53
C GLN A 54 -0.87 4.51 -4.23
N CYS A 55 -1.34 4.48 -2.99
CA CYS A 55 -2.55 3.74 -2.63
C CYS A 55 -3.77 4.40 -3.27
N LYS A 56 -4.50 3.66 -4.11
CA LYS A 56 -5.75 4.09 -4.73
C LYS A 56 -6.86 3.11 -4.38
N ALA A 57 -8.10 3.60 -4.36
CA ALA A 57 -9.25 2.73 -4.13
C ALA A 57 -9.38 1.70 -5.26
N MET A 58 -9.84 0.49 -4.91
CA MET A 58 -10.28 -0.50 -5.89
C MET A 58 -11.43 0.05 -6.74
N GLN A 59 -11.52 -0.43 -7.99
CA GLN A 59 -12.53 0.04 -8.93
C GLN A 59 -13.93 -0.43 -8.50
N LYS A 60 -14.89 0.49 -8.47
CA LYS A 60 -16.29 0.25 -8.12
C LYS A 60 -17.09 -0.24 -9.32
N GLU A 61 -18.31 -0.71 -9.07
CA GLU A 61 -19.24 -1.10 -10.12
C GLU A 61 -19.44 0.05 -11.13
N GLY A 62 -19.33 -0.27 -12.42
CA GLY A 62 -19.39 0.67 -13.53
C GLY A 62 -18.10 1.47 -13.79
N GLU A 63 -17.07 1.39 -12.95
CA GLU A 63 -15.78 2.04 -13.20
C GLU A 63 -14.94 1.24 -14.19
N ILE A 64 -14.08 1.96 -14.93
CA ILE A 64 -13.17 1.38 -15.92
C ILE A 64 -12.17 0.47 -15.22
N CYS A 65 -12.01 -0.73 -15.77
CA CYS A 65 -11.04 -1.71 -15.31
C CYS A 65 -10.21 -2.23 -16.47
N ARG A 66 -9.21 -3.07 -16.17
CA ARG A 66 -8.39 -3.73 -17.18
C ARG A 66 -8.93 -5.13 -17.47
N PRO A 67 -9.49 -5.39 -18.67
CA PRO A 67 -9.92 -6.73 -19.07
C PRO A 67 -8.82 -7.79 -18.97
N GLY A 68 -9.20 -9.01 -18.59
CA GLY A 68 -8.29 -10.16 -18.51
C GLY A 68 -7.55 -10.29 -17.17
N ASN A 69 -6.42 -11.00 -17.18
CA ASN A 69 -5.64 -11.24 -15.96
C ASN A 69 -4.93 -9.96 -15.51
N VAL A 70 -5.49 -9.30 -14.50
CA VAL A 70 -4.86 -8.14 -13.85
C VAL A 70 -3.61 -8.63 -13.13
N SER A 71 -2.46 -8.49 -13.79
CA SER A 71 -1.17 -8.89 -13.23
C SER A 71 -0.54 -7.75 -12.47
N THR A 72 0.03 -8.06 -11.31
CA THR A 72 0.92 -7.15 -10.60
C THR A 72 2.28 -7.11 -11.28
N LEU A 73 3.05 -6.07 -10.99
CA LEU A 73 4.40 -5.88 -11.51
C LEU A 73 5.41 -5.75 -10.37
N ASN A 74 6.60 -6.25 -10.64
CA ASN A 74 7.79 -6.10 -9.80
C ASN A 74 8.79 -5.27 -10.62
N VAL A 75 9.16 -4.09 -10.14
CA VAL A 75 10.02 -3.17 -10.89
C VAL A 75 10.87 -2.33 -9.96
N THR A 76 12.10 -2.06 -10.36
CA THR A 76 12.97 -1.10 -9.69
C THR A 76 12.98 0.20 -10.49
N LEU A 77 12.54 1.29 -9.86
CA LEU A 77 12.46 2.63 -10.43
C LEU A 77 13.68 3.45 -10.00
N GLY A 78 14.28 4.19 -10.93
CA GLY A 78 15.27 5.22 -10.64
C GLY A 78 14.67 6.61 -10.80
N TYR A 79 14.91 7.49 -9.84
CA TYR A 79 14.43 8.87 -9.83
C TYR A 79 15.56 9.87 -10.14
N PRO A 80 15.22 11.13 -10.52
CA PRO A 80 16.22 12.12 -10.93
C PRO A 80 17.19 12.53 -9.83
N ASP A 81 16.80 12.37 -8.57
CA ASP A 81 17.62 12.61 -7.38
C ASP A 81 18.65 11.49 -7.12
N GLY A 82 18.66 10.46 -7.97
CA GLY A 82 19.51 9.28 -7.81
C GLY A 82 18.93 8.24 -6.86
N SER A 83 17.78 8.50 -6.25
CA SER A 83 17.09 7.51 -5.42
C SER A 83 16.56 6.35 -6.26
N VAL A 84 16.50 5.18 -5.64
CA VAL A 84 16.05 3.94 -6.26
C VAL A 84 14.96 3.33 -5.40
N LEU A 85 13.86 2.92 -6.04
CA LEU A 85 12.69 2.36 -5.36
C LEU A 85 12.33 1.01 -5.96
N THR A 86 12.26 -0.03 -5.13
CA THR A 86 11.84 -1.36 -5.58
C THR A 86 10.37 -1.56 -5.24
N LEU A 87 9.54 -1.68 -6.27
CA LEU A 87 8.12 -1.99 -6.14
C LEU A 87 7.91 -3.50 -6.25
N LYS A 88 7.06 -4.02 -5.38
CA LYS A 88 6.69 -5.43 -5.36
C LYS A 88 5.18 -5.59 -5.39
N ASP A 89 4.71 -6.47 -6.27
CA ASP A 89 3.29 -6.80 -6.38
C ASP A 89 2.38 -5.56 -6.51
N VAL A 90 2.78 -4.55 -7.27
CA VAL A 90 1.98 -3.32 -7.47
C VAL A 90 1.17 -3.37 -8.75
N TYR A 91 0.08 -2.62 -8.84
CA TYR A 91 -0.74 -2.53 -10.05
C TYR A 91 -0.30 -1.40 -10.98
N TYR A 92 -0.43 -1.62 -12.28
CA TYR A 92 -0.16 -0.60 -13.29
C TYR A 92 -1.41 0.24 -13.56
N ILE A 93 -1.32 1.55 -13.28
CA ILE A 93 -2.34 2.60 -13.53
C ILE A 93 -3.63 2.45 -12.70
N LEU A 94 -4.31 1.31 -12.80
CA LEU A 94 -5.62 1.03 -12.21
C LEU A 94 -5.50 -0.07 -11.16
N CYS A 95 -6.25 0.07 -10.08
CA CYS A 95 -6.52 -1.04 -9.18
C CYS A 95 -7.43 -2.08 -9.84
N PRO A 96 -7.48 -3.32 -9.31
CA PRO A 96 -8.52 -4.27 -9.69
C PRO A 96 -9.90 -3.76 -9.25
N CYS A 97 -10.94 -4.44 -9.74
CA CYS A 97 -12.28 -4.27 -9.20
C CYS A 97 -12.33 -4.66 -7.71
N ALA A 98 -13.22 -3.99 -6.97
CA ALA A 98 -13.46 -4.30 -5.57
C ALA A 98 -14.03 -5.73 -5.39
N ASP A 99 -13.95 -6.24 -4.16
CA ASP A 99 -14.41 -7.59 -3.82
C ASP A 99 -15.86 -7.83 -4.28
N GLY A 100 -16.10 -8.98 -4.93
CA GLY A 100 -17.40 -9.34 -5.49
C GLY A 100 -17.69 -8.79 -6.89
N LEU A 101 -16.77 -8.01 -7.46
CA LEU A 101 -16.85 -7.51 -8.83
C LEU A 101 -15.79 -8.18 -9.72
N SER A 102 -16.09 -8.30 -11.00
CA SER A 102 -15.14 -8.70 -12.03
C SER A 102 -15.13 -7.70 -13.17
N CYS A 103 -13.97 -7.53 -13.79
CA CYS A 103 -13.85 -6.72 -14.98
C CYS A 103 -14.51 -7.45 -16.15
N ASP A 104 -15.55 -6.86 -16.74
CA ASP A 104 -16.16 -7.40 -17.94
C ASP A 104 -15.19 -7.34 -19.11
N ILE A 105 -14.98 -8.48 -19.78
CA ILE A 105 -13.96 -8.61 -20.82
C ILE A 105 -14.31 -7.78 -22.07
N LYS A 106 -15.60 -7.55 -22.33
CA LYS A 106 -16.09 -6.84 -23.51
C LYS A 106 -16.19 -5.34 -23.25
N GLU A 107 -16.78 -4.97 -22.12
CA GLU A 107 -17.09 -3.58 -21.79
C GLU A 107 -15.92 -2.87 -21.09
N GLY A 108 -15.01 -3.61 -20.44
CA GLY A 108 -13.90 -3.01 -19.69
C GLY A 108 -14.35 -2.21 -18.47
N VAL A 109 -15.47 -2.60 -17.86
CA VAL A 109 -16.00 -2.02 -16.63
C VAL A 109 -16.24 -3.09 -15.57
N CYS A 110 -16.13 -2.71 -14.30
CA CYS A 110 -16.40 -3.62 -13.20
C CYS A 110 -17.90 -3.90 -13.08
N ASN A 111 -18.28 -5.16 -13.18
CA ASN A 111 -19.65 -5.64 -12.99
C ASN A 111 -19.69 -6.68 -11.89
N LYS A 112 -20.88 -6.90 -11.31
CA LYS A 112 -21.08 -8.03 -10.39
C LYS A 112 -20.77 -9.34 -11.11
N LEU A 113 -20.13 -10.25 -10.41
CA LEU A 113 -20.02 -11.63 -10.86
C LEU A 113 -21.44 -12.16 -11.09
N SER A 114 -21.77 -12.56 -12.32
CA SER A 114 -23.03 -13.26 -12.58
C SER A 114 -22.94 -14.64 -11.93
N GLU A 115 -23.86 -14.94 -11.02
CA GLU A 115 -24.05 -16.28 -10.43
C GLU A 115 -24.35 -17.36 -11.48
#